data_AF-A0A2E8QQX5-F1
#
_entry.id   AF-A0A2E8QQX5-F1
#
_cell.length_a   1.000
_cell.length_b   1.000
_cell.length_c   1.000
_cell.angle_alpha   90.00
_cell.angle_beta   90.00
_cell.angle_gamma   90.00
#
_symmetry.space_group_name_H-M   'P 1'
#
loop_
_entity.id
_entity.type
_entity.pdbx_description
1 polymer ?
#
loop_
_entity_poly.entity_id
_entity_poly.type
_entity_poly.pdbx_seq_one_letter_code
_entity_poly.pdbx_strand_id
1 'polypeptide(L)'
;MTLRTGAPEQNMTFATADLFDHHADQLQVCSPVFRDFGKETRFCGPIRTLKVFESFGITKSTLATDGEGHILVIDGGGSLRCAMLGDKLVQLAIDHNWKGVVLNGCLRD
;
A
#
# COMPACT_ATOMS: atom_id res chain seq x y z
N MET A 1 12.40 19.00 8.37
CA MET A 1 12.18 20.21 7.55
C MET A 1 10.87 20.02 6.83
N THR A 2 9.80 20.64 7.33
CA THR A 2 8.42 20.36 6.92
C THR A 2 8.03 21.32 5.81
N LEU A 3 7.55 20.80 4.69
CA LEU A 3 6.80 21.57 3.69
C LEU A 3 5.36 21.12 3.77
N ARG A 4 4.49 22.03 4.23
CA ARG A 4 3.04 21.92 4.17
C ARG A 4 2.58 22.30 2.77
N THR A 5 1.85 21.41 2.11
CA THR A 5 1.05 21.73 0.93
C THR A 5 -0.37 21.17 1.11
N GLY A 6 -1.32 22.04 1.45
CA GLY A 6 -2.57 22.16 0.68
C GLY A 6 -3.68 21.12 0.76
N ALA A 7 -3.70 20.17 1.69
CA ALA A 7 -4.91 19.40 2.03
C ALA A 7 -5.00 19.24 3.55
N PRO A 8 -6.20 19.25 4.17
CA PRO A 8 -6.30 18.86 5.56
C PRO A 8 -5.69 17.46 5.67
N GLU A 9 -4.71 17.29 6.57
CA GLU A 9 -4.33 15.96 7.03
C GLU A 9 -5.63 15.26 7.40
N GLN A 10 -6.04 14.30 6.57
CA GLN A 10 -7.05 13.32 6.96
C GLN A 10 -6.36 12.48 8.02
N ASN A 11 -6.25 13.07 9.20
CA ASN A 11 -5.58 12.50 10.34
C ASN A 11 -6.45 11.31 10.70
N MET A 12 -5.99 10.11 10.36
CA MET A 12 -6.72 8.88 10.62
C MET A 12 -7.05 8.86 12.12
N THR A 13 -8.33 9.07 12.45
CA THR A 13 -8.79 9.33 13.82
C THR A 13 -8.87 8.07 14.66
N PHE A 14 -8.64 6.90 14.07
CA PHE A 14 -8.72 5.59 14.73
C PHE A 14 -7.42 4.81 14.58
N ALA A 15 -7.07 4.02 15.60
CA ALA A 15 -6.08 2.97 15.52
C ALA A 15 -6.70 1.67 15.02
N THR A 16 -5.87 0.75 14.49
CA THR A 16 -6.33 -0.60 14.13
C THR A 16 -6.78 -1.39 15.34
N ALA A 17 -6.21 -1.12 16.53
CA ALA A 17 -6.68 -1.66 17.80
C ALA A 17 -8.11 -1.18 18.13
N ASP A 18 -8.37 0.14 17.98
CA ASP A 18 -9.72 0.68 18.20
C ASP A 18 -10.75 0.03 17.26
N LEU A 19 -10.39 -0.23 16.00
CA LEU A 19 -11.27 -0.96 15.08
C LEU A 19 -11.56 -2.39 15.57
N PHE A 20 -10.53 -3.11 16.04
CA PHE A 20 -10.68 -4.47 16.53
C PHE A 20 -11.59 -4.51 17.76
N ASP A 21 -11.38 -3.60 18.72
CA ASP A 21 -12.17 -3.53 19.96
C ASP A 21 -13.68 -3.33 19.68
N HIS A 22 -14.03 -2.60 18.61
CA HIS A 22 -15.43 -2.30 18.27
C HIS A 22 -16.05 -3.25 17.22
N HIS A 23 -15.25 -3.96 16.43
CA HIS A 23 -15.73 -4.70 15.24
C HIS A 23 -15.07 -6.07 15.05
N ALA A 24 -14.61 -6.72 16.13
CA ALA A 24 -13.86 -7.97 16.07
C ALA A 24 -14.53 -9.09 15.22
N ASP A 25 -15.85 -9.16 15.20
CA ASP A 25 -16.65 -10.15 14.46
C ASP A 25 -16.73 -9.88 12.94
N GLN A 26 -16.36 -8.68 12.50
CA GLN A 26 -16.45 -8.22 11.11
C GLN A 26 -15.08 -8.01 10.46
N LEU A 27 -13.99 -8.19 11.21
CA LEU A 27 -12.64 -7.89 10.77
C LEU A 27 -11.79 -9.14 10.55
N GLN A 28 -10.89 -9.04 9.59
CA GLN A 28 -9.79 -9.99 9.41
C GLN A 28 -8.49 -9.31 9.80
N VAL A 29 -7.70 -9.97 10.64
CA VAL A 29 -6.39 -9.47 11.09
C VAL A 29 -5.30 -10.22 10.33
N CYS A 30 -4.44 -9.48 9.63
CA CYS A 30 -3.30 -10.09 8.97
C CYS A 30 -2.22 -10.46 9.99
N SER A 31 -1.43 -11.50 9.68
CA SER A 31 -0.23 -11.81 10.48
C SER A 31 0.76 -10.63 10.43
N PRO A 32 1.51 -10.36 11.52
CA PRO A 32 2.44 -9.23 11.59
C PRO A 32 3.74 -9.51 10.83
N VAL A 33 3.65 -9.69 9.51
CA VAL A 33 4.77 -10.10 8.64
C VAL A 33 5.29 -8.98 7.75
N PHE A 34 4.57 -7.86 7.68
CA PHE A 34 4.95 -6.71 6.87
C PHE A 34 5.92 -5.79 7.59
N ARG A 35 6.67 -5.03 6.80
CA ARG A 35 7.54 -3.94 7.28
C ARG A 35 7.14 -2.66 6.57
N ASP A 36 7.21 -1.55 7.29
CA ASP A 36 6.93 -0.23 6.74
C ASP A 36 8.15 0.34 6.03
N PHE A 37 7.95 0.81 4.80
CA PHE A 37 8.99 1.47 3.99
C PHE A 37 8.59 2.89 3.55
N GLY A 38 7.31 3.25 3.67
CA GLY A 38 6.80 4.58 3.33
C GLY A 38 6.98 5.59 4.46
N LYS A 39 6.90 6.89 4.12
CA LYS A 39 6.86 7.97 5.13
C LYS A 39 5.55 7.95 5.93
N GLU A 40 4.45 7.63 5.25
CA GLU A 40 3.14 7.46 5.86
C GLU A 40 2.99 6.00 6.30
N THR A 41 3.04 5.75 7.60
CA THR A 41 2.92 4.39 8.19
C THR A 41 1.47 4.03 8.53
N ARG A 42 0.52 4.94 8.30
CA ARG A 42 -0.91 4.74 8.56
C ARG A 42 -1.72 5.18 7.35
N PHE A 43 -2.44 4.24 6.74
CA PHE A 43 -3.33 4.50 5.61
C PHE A 43 -4.51 3.53 5.60
N CYS A 44 -5.64 3.96 5.05
CA CYS A 44 -6.85 3.16 4.91
C CYS A 44 -7.53 3.51 3.59
N GLY A 45 -8.25 2.55 3.00
CA GLY A 45 -8.95 2.73 1.73
C GLY A 45 -9.49 1.40 1.21
N PRO A 46 -10.35 1.45 0.17
CA PRO A 46 -10.85 0.25 -0.50
C PRO A 46 -9.70 -0.54 -1.14
N ILE A 47 -9.78 -1.87 -1.12
CA ILE A 47 -8.72 -2.75 -1.63
C ILE A 47 -8.93 -3.03 -3.12
N ARG A 48 -7.85 -2.92 -3.89
CA ARG A 48 -7.70 -3.58 -5.20
C ARG A 48 -6.57 -4.60 -5.10
N THR A 49 -6.74 -5.77 -5.70
CA THR A 49 -5.75 -6.85 -5.62
C THR A 49 -5.05 -7.08 -6.95
N LEU A 50 -3.75 -7.33 -6.91
CA LEU A 50 -2.97 -7.79 -8.06
C LEU A 50 -2.22 -9.07 -7.68
N LYS A 51 -2.51 -10.18 -8.37
CA LYS A 51 -1.71 -11.40 -8.26
C LYS A 51 -0.75 -11.48 -9.44
N VAL A 52 0.53 -11.60 -9.15
CA VAL A 52 1.60 -11.58 -10.15
C VAL A 52 2.78 -12.43 -9.65
N PHE A 53 3.65 -12.87 -10.55
CA PHE A 53 4.88 -13.56 -10.15
C PHE A 53 6.06 -12.94 -10.91
N GLU A 54 6.95 -12.29 -10.17
CA GLU A 54 8.23 -11.75 -10.67
C GLU A 54 8.09 -10.87 -11.94
N SER A 55 6.96 -10.16 -12.08
CA SER A 55 6.68 -9.32 -13.26
C SER A 55 6.55 -7.85 -12.89
N PHE A 56 7.63 -7.12 -13.09
CA PHE A 56 7.69 -5.66 -12.94
C PHE A 56 6.75 -4.92 -13.91
N GLY A 57 6.59 -5.43 -15.14
CA GLY A 57 5.80 -4.77 -16.18
C GLY A 57 4.33 -4.66 -15.83
N ILE A 58 3.74 -5.74 -15.29
CA ILE A 58 2.34 -5.76 -14.86
C ILE A 58 2.14 -4.82 -13.68
N THR A 59 3.00 -4.89 -12.66
CA THR A 59 2.94 -3.98 -11.51
C THR A 59 3.00 -2.51 -11.95
N LYS A 60 3.92 -2.17 -12.86
CA LYS A 60 4.01 -0.82 -13.42
C LYS A 60 2.73 -0.40 -14.14
N SER A 61 2.18 -1.25 -15.01
CA SER A 61 0.95 -0.90 -15.75
C SER A 61 -0.25 -0.71 -14.83
N THR A 62 -0.36 -1.49 -13.75
CA THR A 62 -1.42 -1.33 -12.75
C THR A 62 -1.27 -0.01 -12.01
N LEU A 63 -0.06 0.34 -11.56
CA LEU A 63 0.20 1.59 -10.86
C LEU A 63 0.05 2.84 -11.73
N ALA A 64 0.13 2.69 -13.06
CA ALA A 64 -0.15 3.76 -14.02
C ALA A 64 -1.66 4.02 -14.24
N THR A 65 -2.54 3.22 -13.66
CA THR A 65 -3.99 3.47 -13.65
C THR A 65 -4.38 4.33 -12.46
N ASP A 66 -5.48 5.08 -12.58
CA ASP A 66 -6.01 5.86 -11.44
C ASP A 66 -6.39 4.93 -10.29
N GLY A 67 -5.74 5.13 -9.15
CA GLY A 67 -5.96 4.41 -7.92
C GLY A 67 -7.26 4.81 -7.22
N GLU A 68 -7.79 6.01 -7.50
CA GLU A 68 -9.05 6.51 -6.90
C GLU A 68 -9.07 6.38 -5.36
N GLY A 69 -7.91 6.59 -4.71
CA GLY A 69 -7.77 6.42 -3.25
C GLY A 69 -7.79 4.97 -2.75
N HIS A 70 -7.70 3.97 -3.63
CA HIS A 70 -7.59 2.56 -3.25
C HIS A 70 -6.19 2.21 -2.72
N ILE A 71 -6.13 1.11 -1.98
CA ILE A 71 -4.90 0.42 -1.59
C ILE A 71 -4.67 -0.74 -2.56
N LEU A 72 -3.50 -0.81 -3.19
CA LEU A 72 -3.12 -1.96 -4.01
C LEU A 72 -2.48 -3.05 -3.13
N VAL A 73 -3.11 -4.21 -3.05
CA VAL A 73 -2.56 -5.40 -2.41
C VAL A 73 -1.97 -6.31 -3.48
N ILE A 74 -0.65 -6.43 -3.51
CA ILE A 74 0.09 -7.21 -4.50
C ILE A 74 0.52 -8.55 -3.87
N ASP A 75 -0.03 -9.65 -4.39
CA ASP A 75 0.50 -10.98 -4.12
C ASP A 75 1.55 -11.34 -5.18
N GLY A 76 2.82 -11.21 -4.81
CA GLY A 76 3.98 -11.61 -5.61
C GLY A 76 4.46 -13.04 -5.36
N GLY A 77 3.68 -13.84 -4.64
CA GLY A 77 4.08 -15.18 -4.19
C GLY A 77 5.17 -15.17 -3.12
N GLY A 78 5.43 -14.02 -2.48
CA GLY A 78 6.49 -13.89 -1.46
C GLY A 78 7.91 -14.00 -2.03
N SER A 79 8.11 -13.87 -3.34
CA SER A 79 9.44 -13.97 -3.93
C SER A 79 10.35 -12.84 -3.46
N LEU A 80 11.56 -13.20 -3.05
CA LEU A 80 12.64 -12.28 -2.70
C LEU A 80 13.69 -12.14 -3.81
N ARG A 81 13.52 -12.83 -4.95
CA ARG A 81 14.52 -12.87 -6.03
C ARG A 81 14.45 -11.66 -6.97
N CYS A 82 13.28 -11.04 -7.06
CA CYS A 82 13.02 -9.94 -7.99
C CYS A 82 12.16 -8.87 -7.33
N ALA A 83 12.71 -7.66 -7.19
CA ALA A 83 11.98 -6.53 -6.63
C ALA A 83 10.85 -6.10 -7.59
N MET A 84 9.61 -6.13 -7.11
CA MET A 84 8.43 -5.74 -7.89
C MET A 84 8.07 -4.26 -7.74
N LEU A 85 8.65 -3.61 -6.73
CA LEU A 85 8.42 -2.22 -6.40
C LEU A 85 9.75 -1.53 -6.12
N GLY A 86 9.86 -0.27 -6.52
CA GLY A 86 10.98 0.60 -6.20
C GLY A 86 10.54 2.06 -6.27
N ASP A 87 11.45 2.99 -5.94
CA ASP A 87 11.18 4.43 -5.79
C ASP A 87 10.32 5.04 -6.92
N LYS A 88 10.65 4.76 -8.19
CA LYS A 88 9.94 5.26 -9.37
C LYS A 88 8.52 4.73 -9.48
N LEU A 89 8.28 3.49 -9.07
CA LEU A 89 6.94 2.90 -9.08
C LEU A 89 6.11 3.37 -7.88
N VAL A 90 6.75 3.73 -6.78
CA VAL A 90 6.08 4.41 -5.67
C VAL A 90 5.65 5.81 -6.08
N GLN A 91 6.52 6.57 -6.76
CA GLN A 91 6.19 7.92 -7.26
C GLN A 91 5.06 7.90 -8.30
N LEU A 92 5.23 7.18 -9.40
CA LEU A 92 4.30 6.11 -9.76
C LEU A 92 2.85 6.18 -9.26
N ALA A 93 2.64 5.37 -8.22
CA ALA A 93 1.41 5.20 -7.48
C ALA A 93 0.86 6.52 -6.92
N ILE A 94 1.73 7.36 -6.36
CA ILE A 94 1.37 8.66 -5.77
C ILE A 94 0.77 9.58 -6.83
N ASP A 95 1.44 9.69 -7.99
CA ASP A 95 1.02 10.55 -9.11
C ASP A 95 -0.34 10.11 -9.69
N HIS A 96 -0.69 8.83 -9.50
CA HIS A 96 -1.94 8.22 -9.94
C HIS A 96 -2.92 7.93 -8.79
N ASN A 97 -2.91 8.73 -7.72
CA ASN A 97 -3.90 8.71 -6.63
C ASN A 97 -4.06 7.36 -5.89
N TRP A 98 -3.06 6.49 -5.89
CA TRP A 98 -3.06 5.33 -5.01
C TRP A 98 -2.83 5.77 -3.56
N LYS A 99 -3.62 5.22 -2.63
CA LYS A 99 -3.55 5.56 -1.21
C LYS A 99 -2.45 4.81 -0.47
N GLY A 100 -2.06 3.64 -0.98
CA GLY A 100 -1.00 2.81 -0.41
C GLY A 100 -0.81 1.51 -1.19
N VAL A 101 0.29 0.81 -0.89
CA VAL A 101 0.61 -0.50 -1.46
C VAL A 101 0.97 -1.46 -0.34
N VAL A 102 0.41 -2.67 -0.36
CA VAL A 102 0.82 -3.79 0.50
C VAL A 102 1.38 -4.87 -0.41
N LEU A 103 2.63 -5.31 -0.18
CA LEU A 103 3.35 -6.23 -1.07
C LEU A 103 3.74 -7.51 -0.33
N ASN A 104 3.24 -8.65 -0.81
CA ASN A 104 3.79 -9.96 -0.48
C ASN A 104 4.92 -10.33 -1.47
N GLY A 105 6.12 -9.86 -1.16
CA GLY A 105 7.34 -10.03 -1.97
C GLY A 105 8.44 -9.05 -1.55
N CYS A 106 9.39 -8.76 -2.42
CA CYS A 106 10.42 -7.76 -2.16
C CYS A 106 10.28 -6.47 -2.99
N LEU A 107 10.79 -5.40 -2.41
CA LEU A 107 11.01 -4.10 -3.04
C LEU A 107 12.48 -3.69 -2.91
N ARG A 108 12.85 -2.60 -3.56
CA ARG A 108 14.19 -2.00 -3.47
C ARG A 108 14.10 -0.48 -3.42
N ASP A 109 15.26 0.15 -3.19
CA ASP A 109 15.44 1.60 -3.03
C ASP A 109 14.77 2.16 -1.76
#